data_AF-A0A9E1ADJ9-F1
#
_entry.id   AF-A0A9E1ADJ9-F1
#
_cell.length_a   1.000
_cell.length_b   1.000
_cell.length_c   1.000
_cell.angle_alpha   90.00
_cell.angle_beta   90.00
_cell.angle_gamma   90.00
#
_symmetry.space_group_name_H-M   'P 1'
#
loop_
_entity.id
_entity.type
_entity.pdbx_description
1 polymer ?
#
loop_
_entity_poly.entity_id
_entity_poly.type
_entity_poly.pdbx_seq_one_letter_code
_entity_poly.pdbx_strand_id
1 'polypeptide(L)'
;MSDIKITKERIDALLGEADIRTLTLFGKCTVVTAKLKNGFVLTADSACVDPANYDKRTGERICLEHIANKLWELEGYRLQWEVFNKANRKGTAPGLDDEALDEMRTLCSRALRAWGAEMQSVVAAEELSELQKELCKSVRGEDNADAIAEEIADVQIMLEQMLLLHDCRDDVDEWRRRKLERLEQRLPKVPDRSQCNHAWVLERTDGSTRYYYCEKCGARHK
;
A
#
# COMPACT_ATOMS: atom_id res chain seq x y z
N MET A 1 24.44 5.86 -13.21
CA MET A 1 24.35 6.19 -11.76
C MET A 1 23.04 5.64 -11.25
N SER A 2 22.94 5.23 -9.98
CA SER A 2 21.68 4.74 -9.40
C SER A 2 20.64 5.85 -9.29
N ASP A 3 19.38 5.54 -9.61
CA ASP A 3 18.25 6.48 -9.51
C ASP A 3 17.69 6.60 -8.08
N ILE A 4 18.21 5.83 -7.13
CA ILE A 4 17.79 5.87 -5.72
C ILE A 4 18.57 6.98 -5.01
N LYS A 5 18.08 8.21 -5.08
CA LYS A 5 18.67 9.36 -4.38
C LYS A 5 17.63 10.43 -4.07
N ILE A 6 17.89 11.18 -3.00
CA ILE A 6 17.23 12.47 -2.75
C ILE A 6 18.06 13.55 -3.43
N THR A 7 17.39 14.47 -4.11
CA THR A 7 18.06 15.59 -4.78
C THR A 7 17.74 16.90 -4.09
N LYS A 8 18.63 17.88 -4.25
CA LYS A 8 18.45 19.20 -3.67
C LYS A 8 17.20 19.89 -4.23
N GLU A 9 16.96 19.73 -5.52
CA GLU A 9 15.79 20.28 -6.21
C GLU A 9 14.48 19.79 -5.58
N ARG A 10 14.44 18.53 -5.10
CA ARG A 10 13.28 17.99 -4.39
C ARG A 10 13.07 18.66 -3.03
N ILE A 11 14.13 18.85 -2.24
CA ILE A 11 14.03 19.52 -0.94
C ILE A 11 13.63 20.98 -1.11
N ASP A 12 14.22 21.66 -2.09
CA ASP A 12 13.89 23.05 -2.43
C ASP A 12 12.42 23.18 -2.89
N ALA A 13 11.91 22.22 -3.67
CA ALA A 13 10.50 22.18 -4.07
C ALA A 13 9.55 21.98 -2.88
N LEU A 14 9.87 21.05 -1.96
CA LEU A 14 9.06 20.81 -0.75
C LEU A 14 8.98 22.06 0.14
N LEU A 15 10.08 22.78 0.27
CA LEU A 15 10.11 24.06 0.99
C LEU A 15 9.39 25.17 0.23
N GLY A 16 9.50 25.20 -1.10
CA GLY A 16 8.82 26.19 -1.95
C GLY A 16 7.30 26.08 -1.91
N GLU A 17 6.75 24.90 -1.63
CA GLU A 17 5.30 24.66 -1.47
C GLU A 17 4.81 24.81 -0.01
N ALA A 18 5.71 25.04 0.96
CA ALA A 18 5.35 25.07 2.39
C ALA A 18 4.72 26.40 2.83
N ASP A 19 3.78 26.36 3.77
CA ASP A 19 3.32 27.54 4.52
C ASP A 19 4.36 27.87 5.60
N ILE A 20 5.13 28.94 5.36
CA ILE A 20 6.25 29.36 6.21
C ILE A 20 5.82 30.55 7.08
N ARG A 21 6.02 30.42 8.39
CA ARG A 21 5.77 31.46 9.38
C ARG A 21 7.02 31.77 10.19
N THR A 22 7.40 33.04 10.18
CA THR A 22 8.59 33.55 10.88
C THR A 22 8.19 34.49 12.01
N LEU A 23 8.57 34.15 13.23
CA LEU A 23 8.32 34.92 14.45
C LEU A 23 9.63 35.44 15.04
N THR A 24 9.57 36.63 15.63
CA THR A 24 10.66 37.16 16.47
C THR A 24 10.21 37.09 17.93
N LEU A 25 10.94 36.33 18.75
CA LEU A 25 10.69 36.17 20.16
C LEU A 25 11.76 36.89 20.99
N PHE A 26 11.33 37.53 22.08
CA PHE A 26 12.21 38.20 23.05
C PHE A 26 13.18 39.22 22.43
N GLY A 27 12.82 39.80 21.28
CA GLY A 27 13.61 40.81 20.56
C GLY A 27 14.92 40.32 19.93
N LYS A 28 15.25 39.03 20.03
CA LYS A 28 16.56 38.49 19.60
C LYS A 28 16.58 37.06 19.09
N CYS A 29 15.45 36.36 19.12
CA CYS A 29 15.31 34.99 18.66
C CYS A 29 14.37 34.92 17.46
N THR A 30 14.82 34.40 16.33
CA THR A 30 13.99 34.07 15.18
C THR A 30 13.53 32.64 15.29
N VAL A 31 12.23 32.40 15.17
CA VAL A 31 11.64 31.05 15.06
C VAL A 31 10.95 30.96 13.71
N VAL A 32 11.29 29.95 12.93
CA VAL A 32 10.63 29.63 11.66
C VAL A 32 9.89 28.31 11.80
N THR A 33 8.64 28.32 11.36
CA THR A 33 7.77 27.15 11.26
C THR A 33 7.42 26.95 9.80
N ALA A 34 7.68 25.77 9.26
CA ALA A 34 7.29 25.38 7.90
C ALA A 34 6.27 24.24 7.99
N LYS A 35 5.04 24.51 7.55
CA LYS A 35 4.01 23.47 7.37
C LYS A 35 4.05 23.01 5.92
N LEU A 36 4.51 21.78 5.71
CA LEU A 36 4.53 21.15 4.39
C LEU A 36 3.09 20.89 3.88
N LYS A 37 2.95 20.67 2.57
CA LYS A 37 1.66 20.39 1.93
C LYS A 37 0.94 19.17 2.49
N ASN A 38 1.68 18.15 2.94
CA ASN A 38 1.13 16.97 3.62
C ASN A 38 0.71 17.23 5.09
N GLY A 39 0.83 18.47 5.57
CA GLY A 39 0.47 18.87 6.92
C GLY A 39 1.56 18.70 7.98
N PHE A 40 2.70 18.07 7.65
CA PHE A 40 3.81 17.92 8.59
C PHE A 40 4.46 19.27 8.90
N VAL A 41 4.74 19.52 10.19
CA VAL A 41 5.26 20.81 10.66
C VAL A 41 6.69 20.65 11.15
N LEU A 42 7.58 21.47 10.61
CA LEU A 42 8.96 21.61 11.04
C LEU A 42 9.17 22.98 11.67
N THR A 43 9.88 23.01 12.79
CA THR A 43 10.24 24.24 13.49
C THR A 43 11.74 24.29 13.70
N ALA A 44 12.33 25.44 13.46
CA ALA A 44 13.72 25.74 13.81
C ALA A 44 13.80 27.14 14.42
N ASP A 45 14.81 27.35 15.25
CA ASP A 45 15.07 28.64 15.90
C ASP A 45 16.56 29.04 15.79
N SER A 46 16.79 30.35 15.89
CA SER A 46 18.10 30.98 15.89
C SER A 46 18.07 32.23 16.75
N ALA A 47 18.87 32.27 17.81
CA ALA A 47 18.95 33.39 18.74
C ALA A 47 20.36 34.02 18.75
N CYS A 48 20.42 35.36 18.76
CA CYS A 48 21.66 36.09 19.00
C CYS A 48 21.83 36.43 20.49
N VAL A 49 23.08 36.67 20.90
CA VAL A 49 23.42 37.00 22.28
C VAL A 49 22.89 38.39 22.65
N ASP A 50 23.20 39.38 21.81
CA ASP A 50 22.84 40.79 21.97
C ASP A 50 21.72 41.18 20.98
N PRO A 51 20.55 41.66 21.48
CA PRO A 51 19.47 42.20 20.64
C PRO A 51 19.91 43.32 19.68
N ALA A 52 20.93 44.11 20.02
CA ALA A 52 21.41 45.18 19.13
C ALA A 52 22.01 44.63 17.83
N ASN A 53 22.49 43.39 17.85
CA ASN A 53 23.06 42.69 16.68
C ASN A 53 22.03 41.78 16.00
N TYR A 54 20.74 41.86 16.36
CA TYR A 54 19.71 41.00 15.80
C TYR A 54 19.42 41.33 14.34
N ASP A 55 19.55 40.34 13.48
CA ASP A 55 19.15 40.41 12.07
C ASP A 55 18.14 39.30 11.74
N LYS A 56 16.89 39.70 11.52
CA LYS A 56 15.78 38.77 11.25
C LYS A 56 16.04 37.92 10.01
N ARG A 57 16.58 38.51 8.94
CA ARG A 57 16.82 37.83 7.66
C ARG A 57 17.88 36.75 7.79
N THR A 58 18.91 37.02 8.57
CA THR A 58 20.00 36.09 8.88
C THR A 58 19.47 34.94 9.73
N GLY A 59 18.71 35.23 10.78
CA GLY A 59 18.06 34.20 11.59
C GLY A 59 17.10 33.34 10.77
N GLU A 60 16.31 33.94 9.89
CA GLU A 60 15.38 33.24 9.00
C GLU A 60 16.11 32.32 8.03
N ARG A 61 17.19 32.79 7.38
CA ARG A 61 18.03 31.98 6.50
C ARG A 61 18.60 30.75 7.23
N ILE A 62 19.12 30.94 8.45
CA ILE A 62 19.67 29.85 9.26
C ILE A 62 18.59 28.83 9.61
N CYS A 63 17.40 29.30 10.03
CA CYS A 63 16.30 28.41 10.37
C CYS A 63 15.82 27.62 9.14
N LEU A 64 15.72 28.25 7.97
CA LEU A 64 15.36 27.56 6.72
C LEU A 64 16.40 26.50 6.32
N GLU A 65 17.69 26.79 6.50
CA GLU A 65 18.77 25.82 6.29
C GLU A 65 18.65 24.61 7.24
N HIS A 66 18.35 24.85 8.52
CA HIS A 66 18.10 23.78 9.49
C HIS A 66 16.88 22.93 9.11
N ILE A 67 15.79 23.56 8.67
CA ILE A 67 14.59 22.86 8.19
C ILE A 67 14.92 22.04 6.93
N ALA A 68 15.69 22.59 5.99
CA ALA A 68 16.12 21.89 4.77
C ALA A 68 16.94 20.64 5.11
N ASN A 69 17.90 20.75 6.05
CA ASN A 69 18.70 19.62 6.50
C ASN A 69 17.82 18.54 7.16
N LYS A 70 16.85 18.94 7.99
CA LYS A 70 15.92 18.01 8.63
C LYS A 70 15.00 17.33 7.60
N LEU A 71 14.52 18.06 6.59
CA LEU A 71 13.79 17.49 5.47
C LEU A 71 14.64 16.47 4.71
N TRP A 72 15.91 16.76 4.48
CA TRP A 72 16.83 15.83 3.83
C TRP A 72 16.94 14.51 4.60
N GLU A 73 17.13 14.58 5.92
CA GLU A 73 17.17 13.39 6.78
C GLU A 73 15.88 12.58 6.72
N LEU A 74 14.72 13.25 6.82
CA LEU A 74 13.41 12.62 6.79
C LEU A 74 13.10 11.98 5.43
N GLU A 75 13.39 12.68 4.33
CA GLU A 75 13.23 12.16 2.97
C GLU A 75 14.18 10.98 2.69
N GLY A 76 15.39 11.04 3.24
CA GLY A 76 16.34 9.93 3.20
C GLY A 76 15.79 8.69 3.91
N TYR A 77 15.26 8.86 5.13
CA TYR A 77 14.61 7.76 5.87
C TYR A 77 13.40 7.21 5.11
N ARG A 78 12.52 8.09 4.61
CA ARG A 78 11.32 7.71 3.83
C ARG A 78 11.69 6.90 2.60
N LEU A 79 12.67 7.35 1.81
CA LEU A 79 13.13 6.63 0.62
C LEU A 79 13.77 5.28 0.97
N GLN A 80 14.56 5.22 2.05
CA GLN A 80 15.14 3.95 2.53
C GLN A 80 14.04 2.97 2.97
N TRP A 81 12.99 3.47 3.62
CA TRP A 81 11.82 2.68 4.02
C TRP A 81 11.04 2.18 2.81
N GLU A 82 10.84 3.01 1.77
CA GLU A 82 10.22 2.58 0.51
C GLU A 82 11.01 1.47 -0.18
N VAL A 83 12.34 1.59 -0.21
CA VAL A 83 13.22 0.55 -0.77
C VAL A 83 13.11 -0.75 0.05
N PHE A 84 13.12 -0.64 1.37
CA PHE A 84 12.93 -1.77 2.28
C PHE A 84 11.57 -2.45 2.04
N ASN A 85 10.48 -1.69 1.95
CA ASN A 85 9.14 -2.24 1.73
C ASN A 85 8.99 -2.85 0.34
N LYS A 86 9.57 -2.24 -0.70
CA LYS A 86 9.60 -2.84 -2.06
C LYS A 86 10.32 -4.18 -2.06
N ALA A 87 11.45 -4.27 -1.36
CA ALA A 87 12.20 -5.52 -1.21
C ALA A 87 11.46 -6.55 -0.33
N ASN A 88 10.65 -6.11 0.62
CA ASN A 88 9.96 -6.94 1.61
C ASN A 88 8.43 -6.97 1.46
N ARG A 89 7.89 -6.74 0.25
CA ARG A 89 6.42 -6.73 0.03
C ARG A 89 5.80 -8.04 0.49
N LYS A 90 5.23 -8.04 1.70
CA LYS A 90 4.26 -9.04 2.14
C LYS A 90 2.92 -8.71 1.50
N GLY A 91 2.71 -9.20 0.28
CA GLY A 91 1.39 -9.52 -0.27
C GLY A 91 0.23 -8.53 -0.12
N THR A 92 0.38 -7.26 -0.48
CA THR A 92 -0.76 -6.47 -0.98
C THR A 92 -0.78 -6.52 -2.50
N ALA A 93 -1.94 -6.85 -3.06
CA ALA A 93 -2.14 -6.98 -4.49
C ALA A 93 -1.78 -5.65 -5.21
N PRO A 94 -1.20 -5.70 -6.42
CA PRO A 94 -0.98 -4.50 -7.22
C PRO A 94 -2.33 -3.95 -7.67
N GLY A 95 -2.72 -2.75 -7.21
CA GLY A 95 -3.95 -2.12 -7.69
C GLY A 95 -4.39 -0.80 -7.04
N LEU A 96 -4.01 -0.50 -5.81
CA LEU A 96 -4.36 0.77 -5.14
C LEU A 96 -3.14 1.28 -4.38
N ASP A 97 -2.83 2.57 -4.48
CA ASP A 97 -1.82 3.19 -3.62
C ASP A 97 -2.35 3.34 -2.18
N ASP A 98 -1.45 3.60 -1.24
CA ASP A 98 -1.79 3.65 0.19
C ASP A 98 -2.85 4.73 0.51
N GLU A 99 -2.92 5.80 -0.30
CA GLU A 99 -3.89 6.88 -0.18
C GLU A 99 -5.30 6.43 -0.61
N ALA A 100 -5.44 5.78 -1.78
CA ALA A 100 -6.71 5.25 -2.23
C ALA A 100 -7.27 4.18 -1.28
N LEU A 101 -6.41 3.37 -0.66
CA LEU A 101 -6.82 2.41 0.36
C LEU A 101 -7.35 3.08 1.63
N ASP A 102 -6.77 4.20 2.06
CA ASP A 102 -7.23 4.97 3.22
C ASP A 102 -8.56 5.66 2.96
N GLU A 103 -8.74 6.22 1.75
CA GLU A 103 -10.03 6.80 1.32
C GLU A 103 -11.14 5.75 1.32
N MET A 104 -10.87 4.56 0.74
CA MET A 104 -11.81 3.43 0.73
C MET A 104 -12.20 3.02 2.15
N ARG A 105 -11.24 2.90 3.06
CA ARG A 105 -11.50 2.56 4.47
C ARG A 105 -12.32 3.62 5.19
N THR A 106 -12.03 4.88 4.92
CA THR A 106 -12.79 6.02 5.46
C THR A 106 -14.24 5.95 5.00
N LEU A 107 -14.48 5.65 3.71
CA LEU A 107 -15.82 5.48 3.17
C LEU A 107 -16.54 4.28 3.80
N CYS A 108 -15.87 3.13 3.93
CA CYS A 108 -16.39 1.94 4.60
C CYS A 108 -16.78 2.22 6.06
N SER A 109 -15.95 2.95 6.80
CA SER A 109 -16.25 3.36 8.18
C SER A 109 -17.49 4.25 8.25
N ARG A 110 -17.67 5.16 7.28
CA ARG A 110 -18.86 6.02 7.19
C ARG A 110 -20.12 5.22 6.87
N ALA A 111 -20.03 4.23 5.98
CA ALA A 111 -21.14 3.32 5.65
C ALA A 111 -21.63 2.57 6.89
N LEU A 112 -20.73 1.95 7.65
CA LEU A 112 -21.05 1.26 8.90
C LEU A 112 -21.73 2.18 9.93
N ARG A 113 -21.28 3.43 10.04
CA ARG A 113 -21.90 4.43 10.94
C ARG A 113 -23.29 4.87 10.47
N ALA A 114 -23.51 4.97 9.16
CA ALA A 114 -24.76 5.43 8.58
C ALA A 114 -25.85 4.34 8.63
N TRP A 115 -25.49 3.09 8.35
CA TRP A 115 -26.45 2.01 8.12
C TRP A 115 -26.43 0.91 9.18
N GLY A 116 -25.43 0.89 10.05
CA GLY A 116 -25.34 -0.05 11.17
C GLY A 116 -24.74 -1.41 10.80
N ALA A 117 -24.19 -2.07 11.81
CA ALA A 117 -23.45 -3.33 11.68
C ALA A 117 -24.31 -4.48 11.12
N GLU A 118 -25.48 -4.70 11.70
CA GLU A 118 -26.35 -5.84 11.36
C GLU A 118 -26.80 -5.78 9.90
N MET A 119 -27.26 -4.59 9.45
CA MET A 119 -27.68 -4.40 8.06
C MET A 119 -26.52 -4.59 7.09
N GLN A 120 -25.33 -4.06 7.38
CA GLN A 120 -24.18 -4.23 6.51
C GLN A 120 -23.67 -5.69 6.47
N SER A 121 -23.84 -6.47 7.54
CA SER A 121 -23.57 -7.91 7.50
C SER A 121 -24.56 -8.68 6.61
N VAL A 122 -25.82 -8.24 6.54
CA VAL A 122 -26.80 -8.80 5.59
C VAL A 122 -26.39 -8.47 4.16
N VAL A 123 -26.07 -7.21 3.86
CA VAL A 123 -25.59 -6.79 2.53
C VAL A 123 -24.35 -7.58 2.13
N ALA A 124 -23.38 -7.78 3.04
CA ALA A 124 -22.21 -8.60 2.75
C ALA A 124 -22.57 -10.05 2.34
N ALA A 125 -23.63 -10.63 2.92
CA ALA A 125 -24.11 -11.95 2.53
C ALA A 125 -24.84 -11.94 1.17
N GLU A 126 -25.52 -10.85 0.83
CA GLU A 126 -26.17 -10.63 -0.47
C GLU A 126 -25.12 -10.57 -1.59
N GLU A 127 -24.07 -9.73 -1.45
CA GLU A 127 -23.00 -9.63 -2.46
C GLU A 127 -22.26 -10.95 -2.68
N LEU A 128 -22.04 -11.72 -1.60
CA LEU A 128 -21.46 -13.06 -1.71
C LEU A 128 -22.36 -14.01 -2.51
N SER A 129 -23.68 -13.86 -2.40
CA SER A 129 -24.67 -14.67 -3.13
C SER A 129 -24.77 -14.25 -4.59
N GLU A 130 -24.63 -12.96 -4.88
CA GLU A 130 -24.57 -12.38 -6.22
C GLU A 130 -23.34 -12.88 -6.98
N LEU A 131 -22.15 -12.83 -6.37
CA LEU A 131 -20.93 -13.41 -6.93
C LEU A 131 -21.08 -14.92 -7.17
N GLN A 132 -21.70 -15.65 -6.24
CA GLN A 132 -21.98 -17.08 -6.41
C GLN A 132 -22.85 -17.34 -7.65
N LYS A 133 -23.88 -16.52 -7.88
CA LYS A 133 -24.77 -16.59 -9.04
C LYS A 133 -23.99 -16.44 -10.35
N GLU A 134 -23.14 -15.42 -10.45
CA GLU A 134 -22.37 -15.15 -11.66
C GLU A 134 -21.27 -16.20 -11.93
N LEU A 135 -20.61 -16.70 -10.88
CA LEU A 135 -19.67 -17.83 -11.03
C LEU A 135 -20.38 -19.10 -11.53
N CYS A 136 -21.60 -19.38 -11.06
CA CYS A 136 -22.38 -20.53 -11.50
C CYS A 136 -22.78 -20.45 -12.98
N LYS A 137 -23.08 -19.25 -13.50
CA LYS A 137 -23.32 -19.00 -14.91
C LYS A 137 -22.07 -19.21 -15.75
N SER A 138 -20.93 -18.67 -15.31
CA SER A 138 -19.63 -18.84 -15.97
C SER A 138 -19.24 -20.31 -16.14
N VAL A 139 -19.45 -21.12 -15.10
CA VAL A 139 -19.20 -22.58 -15.14
C VAL A 139 -20.08 -23.30 -16.18
N ARG A 140 -21.26 -22.75 -16.53
CA ARG A 140 -22.14 -23.27 -17.58
C ARG A 140 -21.76 -22.77 -18.99
N GLY A 141 -20.69 -21.99 -19.11
CA GLY A 141 -20.19 -21.46 -20.36
C GLY A 141 -20.78 -20.12 -20.78
N GLU A 142 -21.43 -19.39 -19.87
CA GLU A 142 -21.83 -18.01 -20.14
C GLU A 142 -20.60 -17.08 -20.20
N ASP A 143 -20.63 -16.12 -21.12
CA ASP A 143 -19.62 -15.06 -21.23
C ASP A 143 -20.08 -13.85 -20.39
N ASN A 144 -19.77 -13.90 -19.09
CA ASN A 144 -20.20 -12.92 -18.09
C ASN A 144 -19.04 -12.36 -17.25
N ALA A 145 -17.85 -12.23 -17.84
CA ALA A 145 -16.64 -11.80 -17.15
C ALA A 145 -16.77 -10.42 -16.47
N ASP A 146 -17.43 -9.46 -17.13
CA ASP A 146 -17.65 -8.12 -16.58
C ASP A 146 -18.56 -8.15 -15.35
N ALA A 147 -19.63 -8.94 -15.39
CA ALA A 147 -20.51 -9.12 -14.23
C ALA A 147 -19.75 -9.76 -13.05
N ILE A 148 -18.93 -10.78 -13.31
CA ILE A 148 -18.09 -11.38 -12.26
C ILE A 148 -17.14 -10.33 -11.65
N ALA A 149 -16.57 -9.44 -12.47
CA ALA A 149 -15.67 -8.41 -11.98
C ALA A 149 -16.38 -7.40 -11.07
N GLU A 150 -17.61 -6.98 -11.43
CA GLU A 150 -18.48 -6.13 -10.61
C GLU A 150 -18.76 -6.79 -9.25
N GLU A 151 -19.25 -8.04 -9.25
CA GLU A 151 -19.57 -8.76 -8.02
C GLU A 151 -18.34 -9.05 -7.13
N ILE A 152 -17.16 -9.25 -7.74
CA ILE A 152 -15.90 -9.37 -6.98
C ILE A 152 -15.57 -8.03 -6.30
N ALA A 153 -15.76 -6.90 -6.97
CA ALA A 153 -15.50 -5.59 -6.40
C ALA A 153 -16.45 -5.31 -5.21
N ASP A 154 -17.74 -5.62 -5.36
CA ASP A 154 -18.73 -5.43 -4.30
C ASP A 154 -18.42 -6.31 -3.08
N VAL A 155 -18.08 -7.58 -3.28
CA VAL A 155 -17.62 -8.47 -2.20
C VAL A 155 -16.35 -7.94 -1.53
N GLN A 156 -15.38 -7.41 -2.28
CA GLN A 156 -14.15 -6.86 -1.70
C GLN A 156 -14.44 -5.64 -0.80
N ILE A 157 -15.31 -4.74 -1.25
CA ILE A 157 -15.76 -3.59 -0.45
C ILE A 157 -16.46 -4.07 0.82
N MET A 158 -17.36 -5.05 0.71
CA MET A 158 -18.08 -5.56 1.86
C MET A 158 -17.17 -6.30 2.85
N LEU A 159 -16.18 -7.06 2.37
CA LEU A 159 -15.18 -7.66 3.23
C LEU A 159 -14.35 -6.60 3.97
N GLU A 160 -14.01 -5.48 3.33
CA GLU A 160 -13.30 -4.38 3.99
C GLU A 160 -14.15 -3.79 5.14
N GLN A 161 -15.46 -3.61 4.92
CA GLN A 161 -16.38 -3.23 6.00
C GLN A 161 -16.40 -4.27 7.14
N MET A 162 -16.44 -5.57 6.82
CA MET A 162 -16.44 -6.62 7.84
C MET A 162 -15.13 -6.68 8.64
N LEU A 163 -13.98 -6.44 7.99
CA LEU A 163 -12.68 -6.36 8.67
C LEU A 163 -12.64 -5.20 9.67
N LEU A 164 -13.22 -4.05 9.32
CA LEU A 164 -13.34 -2.90 10.22
C LEU A 164 -14.34 -3.17 11.35
N LEU A 165 -15.49 -3.77 11.03
CA LEU A 165 -16.55 -4.05 11.98
C LEU A 165 -16.11 -5.01 13.09
N HIS A 166 -15.34 -6.04 12.72
CA HIS A 166 -14.88 -7.07 13.64
C HIS A 166 -13.46 -6.85 14.20
N ASP A 167 -12.79 -5.77 13.78
CA ASP A 167 -11.41 -5.43 14.16
C ASP A 167 -10.44 -6.63 14.02
N CYS A 168 -10.55 -7.37 12.91
CA CYS A 168 -9.92 -8.69 12.75
C CYS A 168 -8.95 -8.77 11.55
N ARG A 169 -8.45 -7.63 11.07
CA ARG A 169 -7.57 -7.58 9.89
C ARG A 169 -6.30 -8.41 10.07
N ASP A 170 -5.60 -8.21 11.19
CA ASP A 170 -4.35 -8.90 11.45
C ASP A 170 -4.54 -10.42 11.58
N ASP A 171 -5.63 -10.84 12.24
CA ASP A 171 -6.02 -12.25 12.35
C ASP A 171 -6.32 -12.86 10.98
N VAL A 172 -7.10 -12.15 10.15
CA VAL A 172 -7.42 -12.61 8.80
C VAL A 172 -6.17 -12.72 7.93
N ASP A 173 -5.23 -11.78 8.05
CA ASP A 173 -3.96 -11.81 7.32
C ASP A 173 -3.08 -12.99 7.76
N GLU A 174 -3.05 -13.32 9.06
CA GLU A 174 -2.40 -14.52 9.55
C GLU A 174 -3.07 -15.80 9.02
N TRP A 175 -4.41 -15.88 9.08
CA TRP A 175 -5.17 -17.01 8.54
C TRP A 175 -4.95 -17.18 7.04
N ARG A 176 -4.89 -16.08 6.29
CA ARG A 176 -4.63 -16.08 4.84
C ARG A 176 -3.27 -16.69 4.56
N ARG A 177 -2.22 -16.29 5.29
CA ARG A 177 -0.87 -16.85 5.15
C ARG A 177 -0.85 -18.36 5.37
N ARG A 178 -1.41 -18.82 6.49
CA ARG A 178 -1.51 -20.25 6.81
C ARG A 178 -2.29 -21.04 5.74
N LYS A 179 -3.38 -20.47 5.22
CA LYS A 179 -4.19 -21.09 4.15
C LYS A 179 -3.43 -21.17 2.83
N LEU A 180 -2.67 -20.14 2.47
CA LEU A 180 -1.84 -20.12 1.26
C LEU A 180 -0.69 -21.11 1.33
N GLU A 181 0.02 -21.19 2.46
CA GLU A 181 1.05 -22.21 2.70
C GLU A 181 0.48 -23.64 2.54
N ARG A 182 -0.72 -23.89 3.10
CA ARG A 182 -1.42 -25.17 2.91
C ARG A 182 -1.83 -25.44 1.46
N LEU A 183 -2.19 -24.40 0.70
CA LEU A 183 -2.52 -24.54 -0.72
C LEU A 183 -1.26 -24.89 -1.51
N GLU A 184 -0.16 -24.19 -1.28
CA GLU A 184 1.14 -24.45 -1.91
C GLU A 184 1.59 -25.90 -1.69
N GLN A 185 1.46 -26.42 -0.47
CA GLN A 185 1.78 -27.81 -0.14
C GLN A 185 0.92 -28.84 -0.89
N ARG A 186 -0.29 -28.49 -1.31
CA ARG A 186 -1.23 -29.37 -2.04
C ARG A 186 -1.10 -29.25 -3.56
N LEU A 187 -0.44 -28.20 -4.04
CA LEU A 187 -0.20 -28.03 -5.47
C LEU A 187 0.88 -29.02 -5.91
N PRO A 188 0.73 -29.61 -7.12
CA PRO A 188 1.79 -30.43 -7.68
C PRO A 188 3.05 -29.58 -7.87
N LYS A 189 4.22 -30.14 -7.55
CA LYS A 189 5.49 -29.42 -7.69
C LYS A 189 5.79 -29.21 -9.16
N VAL A 190 5.95 -27.97 -9.57
CA VAL A 190 6.37 -27.64 -10.94
C VAL A 190 7.76 -28.24 -11.16
N PRO A 191 8.02 -28.91 -12.28
CA PRO A 191 9.32 -29.50 -12.57
C PRO A 191 10.39 -28.42 -12.63
N ASP A 192 11.59 -28.76 -12.17
CA ASP A 192 12.73 -27.87 -12.34
C ASP A 192 13.00 -27.64 -13.83
N ARG A 193 13.22 -26.38 -14.23
CA ARG A 193 13.60 -26.02 -15.60
C ARG A 193 14.92 -26.65 -16.04
N SER A 194 15.74 -27.14 -15.10
CA SER A 194 16.92 -27.96 -15.41
C SER A 194 16.59 -29.25 -16.16
N GLN A 195 15.37 -29.79 -16.04
CA GLN A 195 14.92 -30.98 -16.76
C GLN A 195 14.53 -30.66 -18.21
N CYS A 196 14.05 -29.43 -18.47
CA CYS A 196 13.71 -28.93 -19.80
C CYS A 196 13.40 -27.42 -19.77
N ASN A 197 13.90 -26.65 -20.75
CA ASN A 197 13.65 -25.21 -20.89
C ASN A 197 12.31 -24.84 -21.59
N HIS A 198 11.48 -25.83 -21.94
CA HIS A 198 10.17 -25.59 -22.54
C HIS A 198 9.09 -25.37 -21.47
N ALA A 199 7.92 -24.90 -21.90
CA ALA A 199 6.75 -24.77 -21.02
C ALA A 199 6.23 -26.16 -20.61
N TRP A 200 5.88 -26.30 -19.33
CA TRP A 200 5.29 -27.51 -18.76
C TRP A 200 3.78 -27.33 -18.61
N VAL A 201 3.01 -28.30 -19.07
CA VAL A 201 1.54 -28.33 -18.98
C VAL A 201 1.15 -29.38 -17.95
N LEU A 202 0.18 -29.06 -17.09
CA LEU A 202 -0.34 -29.96 -16.07
C LEU A 202 -1.50 -30.78 -16.64
N GLU A 203 -1.32 -32.08 -16.83
CA GLU A 203 -2.38 -32.98 -17.28
C GLU A 203 -3.02 -33.69 -16.08
N ARG A 204 -4.34 -33.89 -16.14
CA ARG A 204 -5.08 -34.73 -15.18
C ARG A 204 -5.41 -36.06 -15.85
N THR A 205 -4.96 -37.18 -15.29
CA THR A 205 -5.52 -38.49 -15.64
C THR A 205 -6.71 -38.85 -14.75
N ASP A 206 -7.51 -39.77 -15.25
CA ASP A 206 -8.80 -40.31 -14.83
C ASP A 206 -8.84 -40.99 -13.44
N GLY A 207 -8.04 -40.53 -12.47
CA GLY A 207 -8.11 -41.12 -11.14
C GLY A 207 -7.35 -40.47 -9.99
N SER A 208 -6.68 -39.30 -10.16
CA SER A 208 -6.13 -38.39 -9.12
C SER A 208 -4.70 -37.93 -9.36
N THR A 209 -3.94 -38.63 -10.21
CA THR A 209 -2.54 -38.29 -10.46
C THR A 209 -2.47 -37.14 -11.45
N ARG A 210 -1.79 -36.06 -11.06
CA ARG A 210 -1.43 -34.98 -11.98
C ARG A 210 0.04 -35.12 -12.30
N TYR A 211 0.41 -34.99 -13.56
CA TYR A 211 1.80 -34.90 -13.96
C TYR A 211 1.98 -33.68 -14.87
N TYR A 212 3.15 -33.09 -14.78
CA TYR A 212 3.58 -32.10 -15.73
C TYR A 212 4.20 -32.80 -16.94
N TYR A 213 3.84 -32.37 -18.14
CA TYR A 213 4.48 -32.81 -19.36
C TYR A 213 4.90 -31.62 -20.21
N CYS A 214 5.97 -31.81 -20.99
CA CYS A 214 6.41 -30.83 -21.97
C CYS A 214 5.87 -31.22 -23.34
N GLU A 215 5.01 -30.37 -23.93
CA GLU A 215 4.44 -30.60 -25.26
C GLU A 215 5.48 -30.64 -26.38
N LYS A 216 6.61 -29.94 -26.20
CA LYS A 216 7.66 -29.84 -27.22
C LYS A 216 8.62 -31.02 -27.27
N CYS A 217 8.99 -31.59 -26.12
CA CYS A 217 9.98 -32.67 -26.06
C CYS A 217 9.47 -33.96 -25.39
N GLY A 218 8.22 -33.98 -24.91
CA GLY A 218 7.60 -35.17 -24.32
C GLY A 218 8.11 -35.53 -22.91
N ALA A 219 8.95 -34.70 -22.28
CA ALA A 219 9.40 -34.92 -20.91
C ALA A 219 8.20 -34.97 -19.94
N ARG A 220 8.27 -35.81 -18.91
CA ARG A 220 7.20 -36.01 -17.92
C ARG A 220 7.75 -35.94 -16.51
N HIS A 221 7.00 -35.31 -15.62
CA HIS A 221 7.30 -35.20 -14.19
C HIS A 221 6.03 -35.43 -13.39
N LYS A 222 6.05 -36.45 -12.54
CA LYS A 222 4.92 -36.82 -11.68
C LYS A 222 4.75 -35.86 -10.50
#